data_AF-A0A4U2YWS3-F1
#
_entry.id   AF-A0A4U2YWS3-F1
#
_cell.length_a   1.000
_cell.length_b   1.000
_cell.length_c   1.000
_cell.angle_alpha   90.00
_cell.angle_beta   90.00
_cell.angle_gamma   90.00
#
_symmetry.space_group_name_H-M   'P 1'
#
loop_
_entity.id
_entity.type
_entity.pdbx_description
1 polymer ?
#
loop_
_entity_poly.entity_id
_entity_poly.type
_entity_poly.pdbx_seq_one_letter_code
_entity_poly.pdbx_strand_id
1 'polypeptide(L)'
;MPSASVDLPLFIPAESQAEAVARLFHLTGAPPQGRGEKRAVVALRDALGLDIDISATNATMAHKIADELKVDWSWDYVVRNKVNLHGLNALLEGATWAVHEGRLSKVPTTSSPELHGAKWAAFEPARSKIEAVNRISALTGSGPERLGPGSKEHKRVLVNLATHLAPHLDTRLSKTKLAAALAYEFDAPWNDQCESTGETISLRGLNVLLAGAERRLGKLGKSHVDFTSPAEEGQALASALVDVWRSEKQADGTKRVRWDALKSIQWMVDQGVTNGPNQSEWQGFYFEARGKAALNEAFTPREAQVATRFANTDFDYSLNFLWDLKAHTSAWWSPQTQSEQRSSPDSILNDKAAMELAVAAGGLGFLMVSGRAVSDDDGTFTQWHRDFKARQGKTPRSSNSGKSRRRKAAFEPSHIDVFFVPDVESLLEARERGVLKEYSQGRQPRGSDGSVGAPRPPKYSLNTAKAQGTQWHMARVEW
;
A
#
# COMPACT_ATOMS: atom_id res chain seq x y z
N MET A 1 49.18 35.51 -0.79
CA MET A 1 47.71 35.49 -0.79
C MET A 1 47.27 34.34 0.09
N PRO A 2 46.89 34.56 1.37
CA PRO A 2 46.30 33.48 2.16
C PRO A 2 44.89 33.21 1.64
N SER A 3 44.59 31.94 1.37
CA SER A 3 43.27 31.49 0.96
C SER A 3 42.27 31.75 2.07
N ALA A 4 41.30 32.64 1.83
CA ALA A 4 40.14 32.78 2.69
C ALA A 4 39.35 31.46 2.62
N SER A 5 39.39 30.66 3.69
CA SER A 5 38.42 29.61 3.91
C SER A 5 37.06 30.28 4.09
N VAL A 6 36.15 30.02 3.15
CA VAL A 6 34.74 30.39 3.33
C VAL A 6 34.22 29.49 4.45
N ASP A 7 34.05 30.04 5.65
CA ASP A 7 33.31 29.40 6.73
C ASP A 7 31.85 29.22 6.27
N LEU A 8 31.56 28.04 5.73
CA LEU A 8 30.20 27.64 5.43
C LEU A 8 29.46 27.43 6.77
N PRO A 9 28.21 27.94 6.92
CA PRO A 9 27.45 27.72 8.12
C PRO A 9 27.22 26.22 8.33
N LEU A 10 27.51 25.73 9.55
CA LEU A 10 27.42 24.31 9.92
C LEU A 10 25.98 23.76 9.79
N PHE A 11 24.98 24.64 9.85
CA PHE A 11 23.57 24.29 9.77
C PHE A 11 22.84 25.12 8.70
N ILE A 12 22.00 24.45 7.92
CA ILE A 12 21.08 25.06 6.96
C ILE A 12 19.66 24.64 7.37
N PRO A 13 18.73 25.57 7.68
CA PRO A 13 17.37 25.22 8.05
C PRO A 13 16.64 24.50 6.89
N ALA A 14 15.76 23.57 7.23
CA ALA A 14 14.89 22.92 6.25
C ALA A 14 13.75 23.86 5.82
N GLU A 15 13.35 23.77 4.55
CA GLU A 15 12.29 24.58 3.94
C GLU A 15 10.89 23.98 4.17
N SER A 16 10.83 22.71 4.58
CA SER A 16 9.56 22.01 4.86
C SER A 16 9.68 21.03 6.02
N GLN A 17 8.53 20.68 6.63
CA GLN A 17 8.49 19.67 7.69
C GLN A 17 8.94 18.29 7.20
N ALA A 18 8.60 17.93 5.96
CA ALA A 18 8.99 16.66 5.37
C ALA A 18 10.51 16.56 5.22
N GLU A 19 11.14 17.65 4.79
CA GLU A 19 12.59 17.75 4.70
C GLU A 19 13.25 17.72 6.08
N ALA A 20 12.74 18.48 7.07
CA ALA A 20 13.27 18.47 8.43
C ALA A 20 13.22 17.06 9.04
N VAL A 21 12.11 16.35 8.85
CA VAL A 21 11.93 14.95 9.27
C VAL A 21 12.94 14.02 8.58
N ALA A 22 13.10 14.15 7.26
CA ALA A 22 14.07 13.34 6.51
C ALA A 22 15.51 13.58 6.98
N ARG A 23 15.89 14.82 7.26
CA ARG A 23 17.23 15.18 7.77
C ARG A 23 17.46 14.65 9.19
N LEU A 24 16.45 14.69 10.06
CA LEU A 24 16.53 14.08 11.39
C LEU A 24 16.71 12.55 11.32
N PHE A 25 16.00 11.87 10.43
CA PHE A 25 16.24 10.44 10.18
C PHE A 25 17.66 10.17 9.67
N HIS A 26 18.17 11.03 8.79
CA HIS A 26 19.54 10.92 8.29
C HIS A 26 20.58 11.07 9.41
N LEU A 27 20.44 12.08 10.28
CA LEU A 27 21.37 12.29 11.41
C LEU A 27 21.32 11.14 12.42
N THR A 28 20.13 10.64 12.71
CA THR A 28 19.92 9.58 13.70
C THR A 28 20.21 8.19 13.15
N GLY A 29 20.28 8.00 11.82
CA GLY A 29 20.46 6.68 11.20
C GLY A 29 19.21 5.77 11.29
N ALA A 30 18.09 6.28 11.82
CA ALA A 30 16.84 5.53 11.90
C ALA A 30 16.20 5.39 10.51
N PRO A 31 15.65 4.21 10.15
CA PRO A 31 15.04 4.01 8.85
C PRO A 31 13.77 4.89 8.71
N PRO A 32 13.52 5.49 7.54
CA PRO A 32 12.33 6.32 7.32
C PRO A 32 11.08 5.44 7.14
N GLN A 33 10.67 4.71 8.20
CA GLN A 33 9.44 3.93 8.21
C GLN A 33 8.26 4.81 8.62
N GLY A 34 7.56 5.34 7.61
CA GLY A 34 6.35 6.15 7.77
C GLY A 34 6.62 7.66 7.92
N ARG A 35 5.75 8.47 7.30
CA ARG A 35 5.81 9.94 7.37
C ARG A 35 5.33 10.42 8.75
N GLY A 36 6.11 11.23 9.45
CA GLY A 36 5.59 12.00 10.59
C GLY A 36 6.62 12.56 11.57
N GLU A 37 6.37 13.79 12.05
CA GLU A 37 7.21 14.50 13.03
C GLU A 37 7.43 13.71 14.33
N LYS A 38 6.40 13.06 14.90
CA LYS A 38 6.54 12.22 16.10
C LYS A 38 7.67 11.18 15.98
N ARG A 39 7.80 10.53 14.82
CA ARG A 39 8.82 9.48 14.63
C ARG A 39 10.22 10.06 14.53
N ALA A 40 10.38 11.24 13.92
CA ALA A 40 11.66 11.95 13.90
C ALA A 40 12.07 12.39 15.31
N VAL A 41 11.13 12.91 16.10
CA VAL A 41 11.37 13.29 17.51
C VAL A 41 11.73 12.06 18.36
N VAL A 42 11.05 10.93 18.17
CA VAL A 42 11.40 9.66 18.84
C VAL A 42 12.77 9.14 18.41
N ALA A 43 13.09 9.18 17.11
CA ALA A 43 14.41 8.77 16.64
C ALA A 43 15.52 9.63 17.26
N LEU A 44 15.28 10.93 17.42
CA LEU A 44 16.21 11.85 18.07
C LEU A 44 16.38 11.58 19.56
N ARG A 45 15.28 11.31 20.28
CA ARG A 45 15.31 10.82 21.66
C ARG A 45 16.19 9.57 21.78
N ASP A 46 15.97 8.59 20.92
CA ASP A 46 16.67 7.30 20.94
C ASP A 46 18.17 7.47 20.66
N ALA A 47 18.51 8.32 19.67
CA ALA A 47 19.90 8.64 19.32
C ALA A 47 20.67 9.33 20.45
N LEU A 48 19.96 10.09 21.31
CA LEU A 48 20.47 10.76 22.50
C LEU A 48 20.43 9.88 23.76
N GLY A 49 19.85 8.68 23.69
CA GLY A 49 19.73 7.77 24.85
C GLY A 49 18.82 8.30 25.97
N LEU A 50 17.83 9.13 25.63
CA LEU A 50 16.96 9.77 26.61
C LEU A 50 15.80 8.87 27.05
N ASP A 51 15.64 8.71 28.37
CA ASP A 51 14.51 8.00 28.97
C ASP A 51 13.27 8.92 29.08
N ILE A 52 12.62 9.16 27.93
CA ILE A 52 11.39 9.94 27.83
C ILE A 52 10.26 9.01 27.37
N ASP A 53 9.19 8.93 28.17
CA ASP A 53 8.00 8.13 27.86
C ASP A 53 7.41 8.48 26.46
N ILE A 54 7.23 7.45 25.62
CA ILE A 54 6.61 7.55 24.28
C ILE A 54 5.13 7.98 24.31
N SER A 55 4.48 7.78 25.45
CA SER A 55 3.08 8.16 25.70
C SER A 55 2.92 9.68 25.86
N ALA A 56 4.02 10.39 26.17
CA ALA A 56 4.06 11.84 26.24
C ALA A 56 3.66 12.48 24.90
N THR A 57 3.10 13.70 24.98
CA THR A 57 2.80 14.48 23.77
C THR A 57 4.10 14.84 23.03
N ASN A 58 4.03 15.04 21.71
CA ASN A 58 5.23 15.36 20.94
C ASN A 58 5.86 16.68 21.41
N ALA A 59 5.03 17.64 21.83
CA ALA A 59 5.47 18.90 22.42
C ALA A 59 6.31 18.68 23.69
N THR A 60 5.81 17.86 24.62
CA THR A 60 6.52 17.54 25.87
C THR A 60 7.83 16.81 25.60
N MET A 61 7.83 15.87 24.66
CA MET A 61 9.02 15.12 24.28
C MET A 61 10.07 16.01 23.62
N ALA A 62 9.65 16.86 22.69
CA ALA A 62 10.52 17.77 21.96
C ALA A 62 11.17 18.82 22.88
N HIS A 63 10.44 19.35 23.85
CA HIS A 63 10.99 20.28 24.84
C HIS A 63 12.12 19.62 25.66
N LYS A 64 11.90 18.41 26.17
CA LYS A 64 12.94 17.66 26.91
C LYS A 64 14.16 17.30 26.07
N ILE A 65 13.96 17.00 24.78
CA ILE A 65 15.07 16.77 23.85
C ILE A 65 15.83 18.08 23.59
N ALA A 66 15.14 19.21 23.48
CA ALA A 66 15.76 20.51 23.29
C ALA A 66 16.66 20.89 24.47
N ASP A 67 16.24 20.60 25.71
CA ASP A 67 17.07 20.77 26.90
C ASP A 67 18.39 19.99 26.79
N GLU A 68 18.33 18.72 26.38
CA GLU A 68 19.53 17.88 26.17
C GLU A 68 20.42 18.41 25.03
N LEU A 69 19.81 18.90 23.96
CA LEU A 69 20.52 19.49 22.82
C LEU A 69 21.02 20.91 23.09
N LYS A 70 20.73 21.48 24.27
CA LYS A 70 21.04 22.87 24.63
C LYS A 70 20.43 23.89 23.66
N VAL A 71 19.25 23.58 23.15
CA VAL A 71 18.46 24.45 22.27
C VAL A 71 17.50 25.28 23.12
N ASP A 72 17.52 26.60 22.96
CA ASP A 72 16.55 27.47 23.63
C ASP A 72 15.15 27.23 23.04
N TRP A 73 14.29 26.55 23.80
CA TRP A 73 12.99 26.08 23.31
C TRP A 73 11.90 27.13 23.50
N SER A 74 11.36 27.66 22.38
CA SER A 74 10.23 28.59 22.40
C SER A 74 8.87 27.87 22.33
N TRP A 75 7.87 28.41 23.03
CA TRP A 75 6.49 27.91 22.97
C TRP A 75 5.86 28.04 21.57
N ASP A 76 6.36 28.95 20.73
CA ASP A 76 5.93 29.12 19.34
C ASP A 76 6.37 27.97 18.42
N TYR A 77 7.17 27.02 18.91
CA TYR A 77 7.60 25.82 18.19
C TYR A 77 6.54 24.71 18.18
N VAL A 78 5.44 24.91 18.89
CA VAL A 78 4.39 23.90 19.07
C VAL A 78 3.04 24.44 18.62
N VAL A 79 2.28 23.62 17.90
CA VAL A 79 0.86 23.88 17.60
C VAL A 79 0.04 22.72 18.13
N ARG A 80 -0.79 23.01 19.15
CA ARG A 80 -1.51 22.01 19.96
C ARG A 80 -0.51 21.06 20.65
N ASN A 81 -0.39 19.83 20.14
CA ASN A 81 0.48 18.79 20.69
C ASN A 81 1.55 18.32 19.68
N LYS A 82 1.81 19.11 18.63
CA LYS A 82 2.73 18.79 17.54
C LYS A 82 3.82 19.85 17.42
N VAL A 83 5.03 19.43 17.07
CA VAL A 83 6.14 20.34 16.72
C VAL A 83 5.93 20.87 15.29
N ASN A 84 6.04 22.18 15.12
CA ASN A 84 5.96 22.82 13.80
C ASN A 84 7.33 22.85 13.09
N LEU A 85 7.43 23.48 11.91
CA LEU A 85 8.69 23.55 11.17
C LEU A 85 9.79 24.28 11.95
N HIS A 86 9.46 25.38 12.65
CA HIS A 86 10.44 26.13 13.44
C HIS A 86 11.01 25.28 14.57
N GLY A 87 10.15 24.55 15.29
CA GLY A 87 10.60 23.60 16.31
C GLY A 87 11.44 22.46 15.77
N LEU A 88 11.08 21.91 14.60
CA LEU A 88 11.87 20.86 13.95
C LEU A 88 13.24 21.37 13.49
N ASN A 89 13.33 22.60 12.98
CA ASN A 89 14.60 23.23 12.61
C ASN A 89 15.47 23.49 13.84
N ALA A 90 14.88 23.92 14.96
CA ALA A 90 15.60 24.10 16.23
C ALA A 90 16.18 22.78 16.75
N LEU A 91 15.40 21.68 16.73
CA LEU A 91 15.89 20.35 17.06
C LEU A 91 16.98 19.85 16.09
N LEU A 92 16.78 20.10 14.79
CA LEU A 92 17.73 19.69 13.75
C LEU A 92 19.07 20.42 13.87
N GLU A 93 19.05 21.71 14.21
CA GLU A 93 20.24 22.50 14.50
C GLU A 93 20.98 21.93 15.71
N GLY A 94 20.28 21.76 16.85
CA GLY A 94 20.87 21.16 18.05
C GLY A 94 21.43 19.76 17.81
N ALA A 95 20.73 18.93 17.04
CA ALA A 95 21.19 17.59 16.66
C ALA A 95 22.43 17.63 15.77
N THR A 96 22.52 18.60 14.86
CA THR A 96 23.70 18.80 13.99
C THR A 96 24.94 19.13 14.83
N TRP A 97 24.80 20.01 15.83
CA TRP A 97 25.85 20.32 16.79
C TRP A 97 26.22 19.10 17.66
N ALA A 98 25.23 18.34 18.14
CA ALA A 98 25.47 17.12 18.91
C ALA A 98 26.25 16.05 18.11
N VAL A 99 26.01 15.94 16.79
CA VAL A 99 26.82 15.09 15.90
C VAL A 99 28.25 15.60 15.78
N HIS A 100 28.43 16.91 15.58
CA HIS A 100 29.76 17.52 15.47
C HIS A 100 30.60 17.31 16.74
N GLU A 101 29.95 17.35 17.90
CA GLU A 101 30.58 17.13 19.21
C GLU A 101 30.69 15.64 19.61
N GLY A 102 30.26 14.71 18.75
CA GLY A 102 30.31 13.27 19.03
C GLY A 102 29.34 12.79 20.12
N ARG A 103 28.32 13.59 20.46
CA ARG A 103 27.30 13.29 21.49
C ARG A 103 26.08 12.55 20.95
N LEU A 104 25.91 12.49 19.62
CA LEU A 104 24.80 11.77 18.98
C LEU A 104 25.25 10.39 18.50
N SER A 105 24.58 9.33 18.97
CA SER A 105 24.82 7.96 18.51
C SER A 105 23.80 7.55 17.43
N LYS A 106 24.21 6.73 16.46
CA LYS A 106 23.27 6.24 15.44
C LYS A 106 22.29 5.23 16.07
N VAL A 107 21.00 5.42 15.83
CA VAL A 107 19.95 4.45 16.14
C VAL A 107 20.23 3.17 15.34
N PRO A 108 20.40 2.02 16.02
CA PRO A 108 20.60 0.74 15.33
C PRO A 108 19.47 0.48 14.33
N THR A 109 19.82 0.18 13.08
CA THR A 109 18.86 -0.26 12.08
C THR A 109 18.26 -1.59 12.53
N THR A 110 16.93 -1.66 12.59
CA THR A 110 16.16 -2.70 13.29
C THR A 110 16.28 -4.07 12.62
N SER A 111 17.32 -4.83 12.96
CA SER A 111 17.08 -6.19 13.44
C SER A 111 16.63 -6.05 14.89
N SER A 112 15.47 -6.60 15.27
CA SER A 112 14.99 -6.53 16.67
C SER A 112 16.12 -7.03 17.59
N PRO A 113 16.70 -6.19 18.47
CA PRO A 113 17.87 -6.55 19.27
C PRO A 113 17.68 -7.79 20.17
N GLU A 114 16.43 -8.24 20.33
CA GLU A 114 16.04 -9.29 21.27
C GLU A 114 15.67 -10.61 20.57
N LEU A 115 15.36 -10.57 19.26
CA LEU A 115 15.25 -11.77 18.42
C LEU A 115 16.63 -12.14 17.84
N HIS A 116 17.67 -12.03 18.67
CA HIS A 116 19.04 -12.39 18.35
C HIS A 116 19.44 -13.71 19.03
N GLY A 117 20.39 -14.41 18.41
CA GLY A 117 20.89 -15.70 18.87
C GLY A 117 20.41 -16.88 18.03
N ALA A 118 21.07 -18.03 18.20
CA ALA A 118 20.85 -19.22 17.38
C ALA A 118 19.38 -19.67 17.33
N LYS A 119 18.63 -19.45 18.42
CA LYS A 119 17.20 -19.82 18.51
C LYS A 119 16.26 -19.00 17.61
N TRP A 120 16.73 -17.87 17.08
CA TRP A 120 15.97 -16.97 16.21
C TRP A 120 16.62 -16.77 14.84
N ALA A 121 17.76 -17.39 14.57
CA ALA A 121 18.56 -17.14 13.37
C ALA A 121 17.80 -17.41 12.07
N ALA A 122 16.85 -18.34 12.09
CA ALA A 122 16.02 -18.68 10.94
C ALA A 122 14.77 -17.78 10.80
N PHE A 123 14.45 -16.92 11.77
CA PHE A 123 13.24 -16.11 11.72
C PHE A 123 13.34 -14.99 10.68
N GLU A 124 12.38 -14.93 9.76
CA GLU A 124 12.21 -13.81 8.85
C GLU A 124 11.08 -12.88 9.34
N PRO A 125 11.38 -11.63 9.71
CA PRO A 125 10.38 -10.69 10.17
C PRO A 125 9.45 -10.26 9.04
N ALA A 126 8.16 -10.12 9.34
CA ALA A 126 7.21 -9.46 8.45
C ALA A 126 7.60 -7.98 8.28
N ARG A 127 7.45 -7.48 7.05
CA ARG A 127 7.75 -6.09 6.64
C ARG A 127 6.63 -5.12 7.01
N SER A 128 5.41 -5.63 7.10
CA SER A 128 4.23 -4.83 7.39
C SER A 128 3.34 -5.48 8.45
N LYS A 129 2.45 -4.67 9.05
CA LYS A 129 1.46 -5.18 9.99
C LYS A 129 0.48 -6.14 9.33
N ILE A 130 0.07 -5.84 8.09
CA ILE A 130 -0.91 -6.67 7.37
C ILE A 130 -0.31 -8.05 7.05
N GLU A 131 0.97 -8.12 6.68
CA GLU A 131 1.68 -9.39 6.53
C GLU A 131 1.79 -10.13 7.86
N ALA A 132 2.20 -9.44 8.93
CA ALA A 132 2.36 -10.07 10.25
C ALA A 132 1.05 -10.71 10.74
N VAL A 133 -0.08 -10.00 10.64
CA VAL A 133 -1.38 -10.56 11.07
C VAL A 133 -1.84 -11.71 10.16
N ASN A 134 -1.58 -11.66 8.86
CA ASN A 134 -1.93 -12.75 7.95
C ASN A 134 -1.06 -14.00 8.18
N ARG A 135 0.23 -13.83 8.47
CA ARG A 135 1.11 -14.95 8.88
C ARG A 135 0.65 -15.56 10.19
N ILE A 136 0.31 -14.76 11.19
CA ILE A 136 -0.24 -15.25 12.47
C ILE A 136 -1.53 -16.03 12.24
N SER A 137 -2.47 -15.50 11.44
CA SER A 137 -3.73 -16.20 11.16
C SER A 137 -3.57 -17.49 10.37
N ALA A 138 -2.55 -17.57 9.49
CA ALA A 138 -2.21 -18.80 8.79
C ALA A 138 -1.72 -19.88 9.77
N LEU A 139 -0.99 -19.51 10.83
CA LEU A 139 -0.56 -20.47 11.86
C LEU A 139 -1.74 -21.10 12.62
N THR A 140 -2.87 -20.39 12.70
CA THR A 140 -4.07 -20.80 13.43
C THR A 140 -5.20 -21.27 12.52
N GLY A 141 -4.98 -21.35 11.19
CA GLY A 141 -6.02 -21.71 10.22
C GLY A 141 -7.24 -20.78 10.25
N SER A 142 -7.07 -19.53 10.66
CA SER A 142 -8.17 -18.57 10.87
C SER A 142 -8.53 -17.76 9.64
N GLY A 143 -7.85 -18.00 8.51
CA GLY A 143 -8.06 -17.32 7.24
C GLY A 143 -7.46 -15.91 7.15
N PRO A 144 -7.65 -15.22 6.01
CA PRO A 144 -7.08 -13.89 5.78
C PRO A 144 -7.62 -12.82 6.72
N GLU A 145 -6.73 -11.94 7.16
CA GLU A 145 -7.03 -10.82 8.05
C GLU A 145 -6.89 -9.46 7.37
N ARG A 146 -7.57 -8.47 7.93
CA ARG A 146 -7.44 -7.05 7.55
C ARG A 146 -6.92 -6.23 8.71
N LEU A 147 -6.51 -5.00 8.43
CA LEU A 147 -6.31 -4.02 9.49
C LEU A 147 -7.60 -3.25 9.75
N GLY A 148 -7.86 -2.96 11.02
CA GLY A 148 -8.90 -2.06 11.45
C GLY A 148 -8.51 -0.59 11.28
N PRO A 149 -9.40 0.34 11.69
CA PRO A 149 -9.20 1.78 11.55
C PRO A 149 -7.84 2.26 12.08
N GLY A 150 -7.13 3.01 11.25
CA GLY A 150 -5.79 3.51 11.57
C GLY A 150 -4.67 2.47 11.41
N SER A 151 -4.87 1.46 10.55
CA SER A 151 -3.89 0.39 10.28
C SER A 151 -3.55 -0.41 11.55
N LYS A 152 -4.58 -0.65 12.38
CA LYS A 152 -4.46 -1.35 13.66
C LYS A 152 -4.91 -2.80 13.52
N GLU A 153 -4.18 -3.73 14.10
CA GLU A 153 -4.56 -5.13 14.20
C GLU A 153 -5.86 -5.32 15.00
N HIS A 154 -6.71 -6.26 14.56
CA HIS A 154 -7.91 -6.64 15.32
C HIS A 154 -7.53 -7.54 16.50
N LYS A 155 -8.23 -7.37 17.64
CA LYS A 155 -8.04 -8.24 18.82
C LYS A 155 -8.24 -9.73 18.50
N ARG A 156 -9.12 -10.05 17.54
CA ARG A 156 -9.42 -11.44 17.13
C ARG A 156 -8.18 -12.23 16.70
N VAL A 157 -7.17 -11.57 16.12
CA VAL A 157 -5.91 -12.22 15.72
C VAL A 157 -5.23 -12.86 16.94
N LEU A 158 -5.19 -12.14 18.07
CA LEU A 158 -4.61 -12.63 19.32
C LEU A 158 -5.49 -13.65 20.02
N VAL A 159 -6.81 -13.46 19.95
CA VAL A 159 -7.78 -14.42 20.51
C VAL A 159 -7.64 -15.76 19.79
N ASN A 160 -7.60 -15.77 18.46
CA ASN A 160 -7.40 -16.98 17.67
C ASN A 160 -6.05 -17.64 18.00
N LEU A 161 -4.99 -16.85 18.15
CA LEU A 161 -3.67 -17.35 18.54
C LEU A 161 -3.68 -17.99 19.93
N ALA A 162 -4.34 -17.35 20.91
CA ALA A 162 -4.51 -17.90 22.25
C ALA A 162 -5.34 -19.18 22.22
N THR A 163 -6.51 -19.18 21.56
CA THR A 163 -7.38 -20.34 21.49
C THR A 163 -6.69 -21.57 20.91
N HIS A 164 -5.81 -21.41 19.92
CA HIS A 164 -5.16 -22.54 19.26
C HIS A 164 -3.82 -22.97 19.90
N LEU A 165 -3.02 -22.02 20.41
CA LEU A 165 -1.66 -22.31 20.87
C LEU A 165 -1.46 -22.16 22.39
N ALA A 166 -2.38 -21.48 23.07
CA ALA A 166 -2.31 -21.15 24.50
C ALA A 166 -3.71 -21.06 25.15
N PRO A 167 -4.53 -22.13 25.08
CA PRO A 167 -5.96 -22.09 25.41
C PRO A 167 -6.27 -21.76 26.88
N HIS A 168 -5.27 -21.83 27.77
CA HIS A 168 -5.37 -21.45 29.17
C HIS A 168 -5.31 -19.93 29.42
N LEU A 169 -4.90 -19.13 28.43
CA LEU A 169 -4.84 -17.68 28.58
C LEU A 169 -6.23 -17.04 28.56
N ASP A 170 -6.45 -16.06 29.43
CA ASP A 170 -7.71 -15.32 29.49
C ASP A 170 -7.85 -14.35 28.30
N THR A 171 -8.70 -14.71 27.33
CA THR A 171 -8.96 -13.89 26.14
C THR A 171 -9.74 -12.59 26.42
N ARG A 172 -10.23 -12.41 27.67
CA ARG A 172 -10.88 -11.16 28.12
C ARG A 172 -9.87 -10.05 28.42
N LEU A 173 -8.59 -10.38 28.57
CA LEU A 173 -7.52 -9.39 28.76
C LEU A 173 -7.54 -8.29 27.69
N SER A 174 -6.98 -7.12 28.01
CA SER A 174 -6.77 -6.05 27.02
C SER A 174 -5.86 -6.54 25.89
N LYS A 175 -5.82 -5.81 24.78
CA LYS A 175 -5.12 -6.29 23.59
C LYS A 175 -3.61 -6.44 23.85
N THR A 176 -3.02 -5.42 24.46
CA THR A 176 -1.60 -5.40 24.84
C THR A 176 -1.28 -6.45 25.89
N LYS A 177 -2.12 -6.59 26.92
CA LYS A 177 -1.95 -7.61 27.97
C LYS A 177 -2.04 -9.04 27.44
N LEU A 178 -2.99 -9.32 26.54
CA LEU A 178 -3.11 -10.63 25.90
C LEU A 178 -1.88 -10.92 25.03
N ALA A 179 -1.37 -9.93 24.30
CA ALA A 179 -0.15 -10.08 23.51
C ALA A 179 1.08 -10.33 24.38
N ALA A 180 1.27 -9.58 25.46
CA ALA A 180 2.36 -9.80 26.40
C ALA A 180 2.29 -11.22 27.01
N ALA A 181 1.10 -11.67 27.40
CA ALA A 181 0.89 -13.02 27.93
C ALA A 181 1.21 -14.11 26.89
N LEU A 182 0.80 -13.93 25.63
CA LEU A 182 1.15 -14.82 24.51
C LEU A 182 2.66 -14.86 24.26
N ALA A 183 3.32 -13.70 24.24
CA ALA A 183 4.76 -13.63 24.04
C ALA A 183 5.52 -14.37 25.16
N TYR A 184 5.09 -14.20 26.42
CA TYR A 184 5.63 -14.94 27.56
C TYR A 184 5.42 -16.46 27.41
N GLU A 185 4.20 -16.89 27.07
CA GLU A 185 3.86 -18.30 26.81
C GLU A 185 4.69 -18.92 25.67
N PHE A 186 5.13 -18.11 24.71
CA PHE A 186 5.94 -18.57 23.59
C PHE A 186 7.46 -18.44 23.81
N ASP A 187 7.90 -18.00 25.00
CA ASP A 187 9.30 -17.64 25.29
C ASP A 187 9.87 -16.66 24.24
N ALA A 188 9.05 -15.65 23.88
CA ALA A 188 9.40 -14.58 22.97
C ALA A 188 9.62 -13.26 23.75
N PRO A 189 10.63 -12.45 23.38
CA PRO A 189 10.99 -11.26 24.13
C PRO A 189 9.95 -10.14 23.94
N TRP A 190 9.21 -9.80 24.99
CA TRP A 190 8.23 -8.70 25.00
C TRP A 190 8.70 -7.54 25.86
N ASN A 191 8.50 -6.32 25.36
CA ASN A 191 8.80 -5.08 26.07
C ASN A 191 7.92 -3.93 25.56
N ASP A 192 8.14 -2.72 26.09
CA ASP A 192 7.34 -1.54 25.76
C ASP A 192 7.43 -1.12 24.28
N GLN A 193 8.48 -1.53 23.57
CA GLN A 193 8.62 -1.26 22.12
C GLN A 193 7.74 -2.17 21.26
N CYS A 194 7.16 -3.22 21.86
CA CYS A 194 6.15 -4.08 21.25
C CYS A 194 4.76 -3.43 21.22
N GLU A 195 4.59 -2.33 21.95
CA GLU A 195 3.31 -1.64 22.11
C GLU A 195 3.32 -0.25 21.44
N SER A 196 2.12 0.27 21.18
CA SER A 196 1.89 1.59 20.64
C SER A 196 0.66 2.22 21.30
N THR A 197 0.53 3.54 21.19
CA THR A 197 -0.52 4.30 21.87
C THR A 197 -1.93 3.79 21.54
N GLY A 198 -2.76 3.61 22.57
CA GLY A 198 -4.17 3.22 22.44
C GLY A 198 -4.37 1.76 22.08
N GLU A 199 -3.86 0.84 22.92
CA GLU A 199 -4.07 -0.62 22.82
C GLU A 199 -3.75 -1.20 21.44
N THR A 200 -2.64 -0.74 20.86
CA THR A 200 -2.20 -1.14 19.53
C THR A 200 -0.85 -1.82 19.63
N ILE A 201 -0.69 -2.96 18.98
CA ILE A 201 0.59 -3.69 18.94
C ILE A 201 1.45 -3.08 17.83
N SER A 202 2.72 -2.82 18.10
CA SER A 202 3.63 -2.34 17.05
C SER A 202 3.94 -3.45 16.04
N LEU A 203 4.47 -3.12 14.85
CA LEU A 203 4.95 -4.17 13.94
C LEU A 203 6.01 -5.05 14.62
N ARG A 204 6.85 -4.44 15.46
CA ARG A 204 7.82 -5.17 16.29
C ARG A 204 7.12 -6.17 17.21
N GLY A 205 6.09 -5.75 17.94
CA GLY A 205 5.34 -6.66 18.82
C GLY A 205 4.67 -7.80 18.05
N LEU A 206 4.12 -7.52 16.86
CA LEU A 206 3.57 -8.56 15.99
C LEU A 206 4.65 -9.55 15.53
N ASN A 207 5.84 -9.08 15.19
CA ASN A 207 6.98 -9.94 14.82
C ASN A 207 7.48 -10.78 16.00
N VAL A 208 7.46 -10.27 17.23
CA VAL A 208 7.75 -11.04 18.44
C VAL A 208 6.75 -12.18 18.62
N LEU A 209 5.44 -11.89 18.51
CA LEU A 209 4.39 -12.90 18.60
C LEU A 209 4.53 -13.95 17.50
N LEU A 210 4.77 -13.51 16.27
CA LEU A 210 4.93 -14.37 15.11
C LEU A 210 6.13 -15.29 15.28
N ALA A 211 7.31 -14.76 15.64
CA ALA A 211 8.51 -15.56 15.88
C ALA A 211 8.28 -16.61 16.98
N GLY A 212 7.65 -16.21 18.09
CA GLY A 212 7.30 -17.12 19.18
C GLY A 212 6.37 -18.25 18.74
N ALA A 213 5.30 -17.91 18.01
CA ALA A 213 4.32 -18.87 17.52
C ALA A 213 4.91 -19.83 16.46
N GLU A 214 5.68 -19.31 15.49
CA GLU A 214 6.37 -20.13 14.49
C GLU A 214 7.34 -21.12 15.14
N ARG A 215 8.11 -20.65 16.12
CA ARG A 215 9.03 -21.52 16.87
C ARG A 215 8.29 -22.60 17.63
N ARG A 216 7.21 -22.26 18.35
CA ARG A 216 6.38 -23.22 19.10
C ARG A 216 5.80 -24.31 18.19
N LEU A 217 5.52 -23.96 16.93
CA LEU A 217 5.01 -24.88 15.92
C LEU A 217 6.11 -25.62 15.12
N GLY A 218 7.40 -25.37 15.38
CA GLY A 218 8.50 -25.95 14.58
C GLY A 218 8.51 -25.45 13.13
N LYS A 219 8.03 -24.22 12.91
CA LYS A 219 7.90 -23.56 11.60
C LYS A 219 8.83 -22.35 11.43
N LEU A 220 9.74 -22.10 12.37
CA LEU A 220 10.67 -20.97 12.29
C LEU A 220 11.50 -21.03 11.00
N GLY A 221 11.51 -19.94 10.23
CA GLY A 221 12.21 -19.86 8.94
C GLY A 221 11.61 -20.67 7.81
N LYS A 222 10.44 -21.29 8.02
CA LYS A 222 9.55 -21.68 6.94
C LYS A 222 8.79 -20.43 6.53
N SER A 223 9.52 -19.53 5.88
CA SER A 223 9.06 -18.21 5.54
C SER A 223 7.93 -18.25 4.53
N HIS A 224 7.24 -17.12 4.49
CA HIS A 224 6.14 -16.74 3.59
C HIS A 224 4.75 -17.00 4.14
N VAL A 225 3.85 -16.10 3.74
CA VAL A 225 2.42 -16.35 3.86
C VAL A 225 2.12 -17.56 2.99
N ASP A 226 2.05 -18.73 3.61
CA ASP A 226 1.51 -19.93 2.98
C ASP A 226 -0.01 -19.76 2.92
N PHE A 227 -0.46 -18.81 2.10
CA PHE A 227 -1.81 -18.83 1.58
C PHE A 227 -1.98 -20.18 0.91
N THR A 228 -2.84 -21.00 1.51
CA THR A 228 -3.03 -22.39 1.09
C THR A 228 -3.87 -22.48 -0.18
N SER A 229 -4.48 -21.36 -0.59
CA SER A 229 -5.27 -21.25 -1.80
C SER A 229 -5.20 -19.85 -2.44
N PRO A 230 -5.52 -19.73 -3.74
CA PRO A 230 -5.66 -18.44 -4.43
C PRO A 230 -6.72 -17.53 -3.78
N ALA A 231 -7.75 -18.12 -3.16
CA ALA A 231 -8.81 -17.36 -2.50
C ALA A 231 -8.29 -16.61 -1.28
N GLU A 232 -7.49 -17.28 -0.45
CA GLU A 232 -6.88 -16.67 0.73
C GLU A 232 -5.90 -15.56 0.34
N GLU A 233 -5.02 -15.85 -0.64
CA GLU A 233 -4.06 -14.87 -1.14
C GLU A 233 -4.76 -13.65 -1.73
N GLY A 234 -5.69 -13.86 -2.66
CA GLY A 234 -6.40 -12.79 -3.32
C GLY A 234 -7.21 -11.92 -2.34
N GLN A 235 -7.86 -12.53 -1.33
CA GLN A 235 -8.54 -11.78 -0.28
C GLN A 235 -7.57 -10.93 0.54
N ALA A 236 -6.39 -11.44 0.90
CA ALA A 236 -5.39 -10.68 1.63
C ALA A 236 -4.81 -9.52 0.81
N LEU A 237 -4.50 -9.76 -0.47
CA LEU A 237 -4.04 -8.72 -1.40
C LEU A 237 -5.09 -7.62 -1.57
N ALA A 238 -6.36 -7.99 -1.82
CA ALA A 238 -7.45 -7.03 -1.94
C ALA A 238 -7.66 -6.22 -0.64
N SER A 239 -7.51 -6.87 0.52
CA SER A 239 -7.60 -6.21 1.82
C SER A 239 -6.49 -5.17 2.01
N ALA A 240 -5.24 -5.54 1.70
CA ALA A 240 -4.10 -4.63 1.74
C ALA A 240 -4.29 -3.42 0.81
N LEU A 241 -4.86 -3.65 -0.38
CA LEU A 241 -5.20 -2.59 -1.32
C LEU A 241 -6.26 -1.64 -0.75
N VAL A 242 -7.36 -2.15 -0.19
CA VAL A 242 -8.41 -1.30 0.40
C VAL A 242 -7.85 -0.40 1.50
N ASP A 243 -6.94 -0.91 2.34
CA ASP A 243 -6.32 -0.16 3.45
C ASP A 243 -5.50 1.06 2.98
N VAL A 244 -5.05 1.10 1.73
CA VAL A 244 -4.25 2.20 1.13
C VAL A 244 -5.09 3.46 0.90
N TRP A 245 -6.38 3.30 0.62
CA TRP A 245 -7.27 4.41 0.29
C TRP A 245 -8.30 4.63 1.38
N ARG A 246 -8.27 5.83 1.98
CA ARG A 246 -9.18 6.20 3.06
C ARG A 246 -10.47 6.77 2.48
N SER A 247 -11.60 6.35 3.05
CA SER A 247 -12.88 6.98 2.77
C SER A 247 -12.97 8.34 3.47
N GLU A 248 -13.42 9.35 2.72
CA GLU A 248 -13.54 10.73 3.17
C GLU A 248 -15.01 11.15 3.17
N LYS A 249 -15.39 12.02 4.12
CA LYS A 249 -16.73 12.61 4.15
C LYS A 249 -16.87 13.60 3.00
N GLN A 250 -17.90 13.42 2.21
CA GLN A 250 -18.18 14.20 1.01
C GLN A 250 -19.17 15.33 1.33
N ALA A 251 -19.34 16.25 0.38
CA ALA A 251 -20.24 17.39 0.54
C ALA A 251 -21.71 16.98 0.78
N ASP A 252 -22.12 15.84 0.21
CA ASP A 252 -23.46 15.24 0.40
C ASP A 252 -23.60 14.46 1.73
N GLY A 253 -22.58 14.52 2.60
CA GLY A 253 -22.56 13.84 3.90
C GLY A 253 -22.19 12.36 3.85
N THR A 254 -22.12 11.73 2.67
CA THR A 254 -21.70 10.33 2.54
C THR A 254 -20.20 10.18 2.77
N LYS A 255 -19.76 8.98 3.15
CA LYS A 255 -18.34 8.66 3.31
C LYS A 255 -17.94 7.69 2.21
N ARG A 256 -17.01 8.09 1.34
CA ARG A 256 -16.53 7.24 0.24
C ARG A 256 -15.09 7.57 -0.13
N VAL A 257 -14.42 6.62 -0.77
CA VAL A 257 -13.13 6.87 -1.42
C VAL A 257 -13.38 7.61 -2.73
N ARG A 258 -12.52 8.58 -3.05
CA ARG A 258 -12.57 9.32 -4.31
C ARG A 258 -11.17 9.53 -4.86
N TRP A 259 -10.96 9.08 -6.09
CA TRP A 259 -9.77 9.35 -6.86
C TRP A 259 -10.07 10.51 -7.81
N ASP A 260 -9.44 11.66 -7.55
CA ASP A 260 -9.51 12.82 -8.43
C ASP A 260 -8.56 12.62 -9.62
N ALA A 261 -9.01 12.87 -10.85
CA ALA A 261 -8.21 12.58 -12.04
C ALA A 261 -6.92 13.41 -12.09
N LEU A 262 -6.98 14.71 -11.76
CA LEU A 262 -5.80 15.58 -11.81
C LEU A 262 -4.78 15.14 -10.78
N LYS A 263 -5.20 14.93 -9.53
CA LYS A 263 -4.31 14.48 -8.45
C LYS A 263 -3.72 13.10 -8.73
N SER A 264 -4.51 12.19 -9.30
CA SER A 264 -4.06 10.83 -9.62
C SER A 264 -3.06 10.84 -10.77
N ILE A 265 -3.31 11.64 -11.82
CA ILE A 265 -2.38 11.80 -12.95
C ILE A 265 -1.10 12.48 -12.48
N GLN A 266 -1.19 13.54 -11.68
CA GLN A 266 -0.01 14.21 -11.13
C GLN A 266 0.81 13.25 -10.27
N TRP A 267 0.16 12.50 -9.37
CA TRP A 267 0.84 11.49 -8.57
C TRP A 267 1.57 10.46 -9.45
N MET A 268 0.93 9.96 -10.51
CA MET A 268 1.59 9.04 -11.45
C MET A 268 2.83 9.66 -12.10
N VAL A 269 2.75 10.92 -12.52
CA VAL A 269 3.90 11.65 -13.08
C VAL A 269 5.02 11.80 -12.05
N ASP A 270 4.69 12.19 -10.82
CA ASP A 270 5.65 12.36 -9.73
C ASP A 270 6.34 11.04 -9.35
N GLN A 271 5.67 9.90 -9.56
CA GLN A 271 6.24 8.56 -9.39
C GLN A 271 6.98 8.05 -10.63
N GLY A 272 7.12 8.85 -11.69
CA GLY A 272 7.81 8.46 -12.92
C GLY A 272 7.05 7.46 -13.79
N VAL A 273 5.73 7.29 -13.58
CA VAL A 273 4.90 6.41 -14.40
C VAL A 273 4.76 7.01 -15.80
N THR A 274 5.29 6.31 -16.80
CA THR A 274 5.33 6.82 -18.19
C THR A 274 4.10 6.41 -19.01
N ASN A 275 3.53 5.24 -18.72
CA ASN A 275 2.34 4.71 -19.37
C ASN A 275 1.11 4.99 -18.49
N GLY A 276 0.10 5.66 -19.04
CA GLY A 276 -1.17 5.89 -18.33
C GLY A 276 -1.58 7.35 -18.12
N PRO A 277 -0.69 8.26 -17.66
CA PRO A 277 -1.03 9.68 -17.47
C PRO A 277 -1.67 10.35 -18.69
N ASN A 278 -1.30 9.90 -19.88
CA ASN A 278 -1.80 10.41 -21.16
C ASN A 278 -3.07 9.69 -21.68
N GLN A 279 -3.57 8.67 -20.98
CA GLN A 279 -4.68 7.82 -21.43
C GLN A 279 -6.02 8.19 -20.77
N SER A 280 -7.16 7.84 -21.41
CA SER A 280 -8.49 8.08 -20.85
C SER A 280 -8.84 7.18 -19.67
N GLU A 281 -8.18 6.01 -19.58
CA GLU A 281 -8.39 5.01 -18.54
C GLU A 281 -7.39 5.20 -17.38
N TRP A 282 -7.10 6.46 -17.01
CA TRP A 282 -6.11 6.81 -16.00
C TRP A 282 -6.35 6.11 -14.66
N GLN A 283 -7.61 5.79 -14.32
CA GLN A 283 -7.97 5.12 -13.08
C GLN A 283 -7.43 3.68 -13.02
N GLY A 284 -7.35 3.00 -14.17
CA GLY A 284 -6.75 1.67 -14.27
C GLY A 284 -5.25 1.73 -14.01
N PHE A 285 -4.55 2.63 -14.71
CA PHE A 285 -3.10 2.83 -14.53
C PHE A 285 -2.74 3.34 -13.13
N TYR A 286 -3.58 4.19 -12.54
CA TYR A 286 -3.39 4.68 -11.18
C TYR A 286 -3.53 3.55 -10.16
N PHE A 287 -4.58 2.74 -10.29
CA PHE A 287 -4.79 1.58 -9.44
C PHE A 287 -3.66 0.57 -9.58
N GLU A 288 -3.22 0.29 -10.80
CA GLU A 288 -2.08 -0.57 -11.09
C GLU A 288 -0.81 -0.07 -10.41
N ALA A 289 -0.38 1.17 -10.70
CA ALA A 289 0.89 1.70 -10.20
C ALA A 289 0.89 1.85 -8.66
N ARG A 290 -0.17 2.43 -8.10
CA ARG A 290 -0.28 2.61 -6.65
C ARG A 290 -0.52 1.29 -5.93
N GLY A 291 -1.28 0.38 -6.54
CA GLY A 291 -1.55 -0.94 -6.00
C GLY A 291 -0.29 -1.81 -5.96
N LYS A 292 0.50 -1.84 -7.03
CA LYS A 292 1.82 -2.51 -7.03
C LYS A 292 2.72 -2.02 -5.91
N ALA A 293 2.85 -0.69 -5.76
CA ALA A 293 3.65 -0.10 -4.71
C ALA A 293 3.15 -0.53 -3.31
N ALA A 294 1.84 -0.52 -3.10
CA ALA A 294 1.23 -0.93 -1.84
C ALA A 294 1.41 -2.42 -1.55
N LEU A 295 1.25 -3.29 -2.54
CA LEU A 295 1.43 -4.74 -2.36
C LEU A 295 2.90 -5.09 -2.06
N ASN A 296 3.85 -4.45 -2.76
CA ASN A 296 5.28 -4.61 -2.49
C ASN A 296 5.71 -4.08 -1.11
N GLU A 297 5.03 -3.05 -0.60
CA GLU A 297 5.21 -2.58 0.78
C GLU A 297 4.55 -3.53 1.79
N ALA A 298 3.40 -4.10 1.43
CA ALA A 298 2.60 -4.94 2.30
C ALA A 298 3.17 -6.35 2.47
N PHE A 299 3.74 -6.97 1.43
CA PHE A 299 4.13 -8.38 1.46
C PHE A 299 5.59 -8.56 1.04
N THR A 300 6.29 -9.46 1.75
CA THR A 300 7.63 -9.88 1.36
C THR A 300 7.58 -10.71 0.07
N PRO A 301 8.29 -10.31 -1.00
CA PRO A 301 8.38 -11.12 -2.21
C PRO A 301 9.09 -12.46 -1.92
N ARG A 302 8.68 -13.55 -2.59
CA ARG A 302 9.40 -14.84 -2.52
C ARG A 302 10.71 -14.79 -3.32
N GLU A 303 11.68 -15.62 -2.94
CA GLU A 303 12.93 -15.80 -3.69
C GLU A 303 12.70 -16.48 -5.06
N ALA A 304 11.77 -17.45 -5.13
CA ALA A 304 11.30 -18.05 -6.37
C ALA A 304 9.95 -17.43 -6.78
N GLN A 305 9.99 -16.30 -7.48
CA GLN A 305 8.78 -15.64 -7.96
C GLN A 305 8.17 -16.39 -9.15
N VAL A 306 6.83 -16.48 -9.17
CA VAL A 306 6.10 -16.86 -10.38
C VAL A 306 6.44 -15.87 -11.49
N ALA A 307 6.72 -16.36 -12.69
CA ALA A 307 7.00 -15.49 -13.82
C ALA A 307 5.84 -14.50 -14.03
N THR A 308 6.14 -13.21 -14.16
CA THR A 308 5.13 -12.16 -14.34
C THR A 308 4.93 -11.77 -15.80
N ARG A 309 5.79 -12.24 -16.70
CA ARG A 309 5.71 -11.95 -18.14
C ARG A 309 5.38 -13.19 -18.94
N PHE A 310 4.29 -13.12 -19.71
CA PHE A 310 3.93 -14.15 -20.69
C PHE A 310 3.68 -13.50 -22.05
N ALA A 311 4.38 -14.02 -23.07
CA ALA A 311 4.44 -13.40 -24.39
C ALA A 311 4.81 -11.90 -24.30
N ASN A 312 3.90 -11.02 -24.73
CA ASN A 312 4.10 -9.56 -24.76
C ASN A 312 3.37 -8.83 -23.62
N THR A 313 2.83 -9.56 -22.63
CA THR A 313 2.10 -8.97 -21.50
C THR A 313 2.90 -9.16 -20.21
N ASP A 314 3.10 -8.06 -19.50
CA ASP A 314 3.54 -8.05 -18.11
C ASP A 314 2.29 -7.98 -17.23
N PHE A 315 2.12 -8.98 -16.37
CA PHE A 315 1.10 -8.97 -15.32
C PHE A 315 1.62 -8.22 -14.10
N ASP A 316 0.69 -7.76 -13.28
CA ASP A 316 0.98 -6.69 -12.34
C ASP A 316 1.70 -7.12 -11.07
N TYR A 317 1.40 -8.30 -10.56
CA TYR A 317 1.90 -8.74 -9.27
C TYR A 317 1.99 -10.26 -9.19
N SER A 318 2.92 -10.76 -8.38
CA SER A 318 3.01 -12.20 -8.09
C SER A 318 3.43 -12.42 -6.65
N LEU A 319 2.77 -13.37 -5.99
CA LEU A 319 3.21 -13.89 -4.70
C LEU A 319 3.29 -15.42 -4.79
N ASN A 320 2.34 -16.18 -4.24
CA ASN A 320 2.22 -17.63 -4.51
C ASN A 320 1.54 -17.87 -5.87
N PHE A 321 0.66 -16.94 -6.27
CA PHE A 321 -0.04 -16.96 -7.56
C PHE A 321 0.23 -15.69 -8.35
N LEU A 322 -0.10 -15.74 -9.64
CA LEU A 322 -0.02 -14.60 -10.55
C LEU A 322 -1.28 -13.74 -10.47
N TRP A 323 -1.12 -12.43 -10.32
CA TRP A 323 -2.22 -11.48 -10.17
C TRP A 323 -2.08 -10.28 -11.10
N ASP A 324 -3.24 -9.81 -11.55
CA ASP A 324 -3.36 -8.67 -12.43
C ASP A 324 -4.38 -7.67 -11.88
N LEU A 325 -4.03 -6.39 -11.86
CA LEU A 325 -4.86 -5.33 -11.32
C LEU A 325 -5.70 -4.73 -12.45
N LYS A 326 -7.02 -4.68 -12.23
CA LYS A 326 -7.96 -4.18 -13.23
C LYS A 326 -8.95 -3.21 -12.63
N ALA A 327 -9.32 -2.18 -13.39
CA ALA A 327 -10.36 -1.25 -13.00
C ALA A 327 -11.61 -1.42 -13.88
N HIS A 328 -12.75 -1.66 -13.25
CA HIS A 328 -14.06 -1.75 -13.86
C HIS A 328 -14.91 -0.53 -13.49
N THR A 329 -15.50 0.11 -14.50
CA THR A 329 -16.50 1.15 -14.28
C THR A 329 -17.86 0.48 -14.22
N SER A 330 -18.46 0.40 -13.03
CA SER A 330 -19.77 -0.23 -12.81
C SER A 330 -20.93 0.72 -13.11
N ALA A 331 -20.70 2.03 -12.92
CA ALA A 331 -21.68 3.08 -13.20
C ALA A 331 -21.00 4.41 -13.57
N TRP A 332 -21.77 5.30 -14.19
CA TRP A 332 -21.42 6.69 -14.45
C TRP A 332 -22.31 7.61 -13.64
N TRP A 333 -21.69 8.55 -12.91
CA TRP A 333 -22.37 9.66 -12.25
C TRP A 333 -22.18 10.94 -13.06
N SER A 334 -23.28 11.63 -13.35
CA SER A 334 -23.28 12.96 -13.95
C SER A 334 -23.56 14.01 -12.87
N PRO A 335 -22.57 14.86 -12.52
CA PRO A 335 -22.80 15.97 -11.59
C PRO A 335 -23.84 16.98 -12.12
N GLN A 336 -23.87 17.21 -13.44
CA GLN A 336 -24.76 18.21 -14.04
C GLN A 336 -26.24 17.79 -13.96
N THR A 337 -26.53 16.52 -14.22
CA THR A 337 -27.90 15.99 -14.20
C THR A 337 -28.27 15.31 -12.87
N GLN A 338 -27.30 15.17 -11.96
CA GLN A 338 -27.41 14.42 -10.70
C GLN A 338 -28.00 13.02 -10.90
N SER A 339 -27.56 12.35 -11.96
CA SER A 339 -28.08 11.04 -12.35
C SER A 339 -26.96 9.99 -12.43
N GLU A 340 -27.35 8.74 -12.14
CA GLU A 340 -26.49 7.58 -12.25
C GLU A 340 -26.95 6.66 -13.38
N GLN A 341 -26.01 6.21 -14.21
CA GLN A 341 -26.24 5.27 -15.29
C GLN A 341 -25.35 4.04 -15.12
N ARG A 342 -25.94 2.84 -15.04
CA ARG A 342 -25.18 1.59 -15.01
C ARG A 342 -24.36 1.40 -16.30
N SER A 343 -23.14 0.89 -16.13
CA SER A 343 -22.24 0.55 -17.23
C SER A 343 -22.37 -0.92 -17.62
N SER A 344 -21.72 -1.29 -18.72
CA SER A 344 -21.59 -2.70 -19.12
C SER A 344 -20.97 -3.53 -17.99
N PRO A 345 -21.48 -4.75 -17.73
CA PRO A 345 -20.83 -5.69 -16.81
C PRO A 345 -19.53 -6.27 -17.38
N ASP A 346 -19.25 -6.07 -18.68
CA ASP A 346 -18.03 -6.59 -19.30
C ASP A 346 -16.84 -5.66 -19.00
N SER A 347 -15.78 -6.23 -18.44
CA SER A 347 -14.48 -5.59 -18.19
C SER A 347 -13.44 -6.19 -19.13
N ILE A 348 -12.74 -5.34 -19.90
CA ILE A 348 -11.69 -5.80 -20.82
C ILE A 348 -10.46 -6.20 -20.00
N LEU A 349 -9.95 -7.41 -20.22
CA LEU A 349 -8.78 -7.96 -19.57
C LEU A 349 -7.52 -7.82 -20.46
N ASN A 350 -6.66 -8.83 -20.42
CA ASN A 350 -5.37 -8.86 -21.10
C ASN A 350 -5.43 -9.57 -22.45
N ASP A 351 -4.30 -9.59 -23.14
CA ASP A 351 -4.11 -10.32 -24.39
C ASP A 351 -4.48 -11.80 -24.22
N LYS A 352 -5.21 -12.34 -25.20
CA LYS A 352 -5.73 -13.71 -25.17
C LYS A 352 -4.61 -14.74 -24.98
N ALA A 353 -3.56 -14.66 -25.80
CA ALA A 353 -2.50 -15.66 -25.80
C ALA A 353 -1.68 -15.59 -24.52
N ALA A 354 -1.41 -14.38 -24.02
CA ALA A 354 -0.73 -14.22 -22.74
C ALA A 354 -1.53 -14.79 -21.56
N MET A 355 -2.86 -14.60 -21.54
CA MET A 355 -3.71 -15.19 -20.51
C MET A 355 -3.74 -16.72 -20.58
N GLU A 356 -3.84 -17.30 -21.79
CA GLU A 356 -3.82 -18.76 -21.96
C GLU A 356 -2.51 -19.38 -21.47
N LEU A 357 -1.37 -18.75 -21.78
CA LEU A 357 -0.06 -19.18 -21.31
C LEU A 357 0.08 -19.06 -19.78
N ALA A 358 -0.37 -17.95 -19.21
CA ALA A 358 -0.34 -17.73 -17.76
C ALA A 358 -1.19 -18.76 -17.00
N VAL A 359 -2.43 -18.98 -17.46
CA VAL A 359 -3.34 -19.97 -16.88
C VAL A 359 -2.74 -21.38 -16.97
N ALA A 360 -2.15 -21.75 -18.11
CA ALA A 360 -1.51 -23.05 -18.28
C ALA A 360 -0.27 -23.24 -17.38
N ALA A 361 0.40 -22.17 -16.97
CA ALA A 361 1.61 -22.24 -16.14
C ALA A 361 1.31 -22.41 -14.63
N GLY A 362 0.15 -21.95 -14.16
CA GLY A 362 -0.20 -22.05 -12.73
C GLY A 362 -1.42 -21.24 -12.32
N GLY A 363 -2.32 -20.94 -13.26
CA GLY A 363 -3.49 -20.10 -13.03
C GLY A 363 -3.22 -18.59 -13.10
N LEU A 364 -4.29 -17.81 -13.18
CA LEU A 364 -4.25 -16.35 -13.26
C LEU A 364 -5.37 -15.71 -12.45
N GLY A 365 -4.99 -14.78 -11.58
CA GLY A 365 -5.88 -14.01 -10.74
C GLY A 365 -6.07 -12.57 -11.22
N PHE A 366 -7.23 -11.99 -10.89
CA PHE A 366 -7.54 -10.59 -11.10
C PHE A 366 -8.00 -9.93 -9.80
N LEU A 367 -7.32 -8.86 -9.40
CA LEU A 367 -7.77 -7.93 -8.36
C LEU A 367 -8.50 -6.79 -9.06
N MET A 368 -9.82 -6.89 -9.15
CA MET A 368 -10.63 -5.95 -9.94
C MET A 368 -11.28 -4.90 -9.05
N VAL A 369 -10.77 -3.67 -9.09
CA VAL A 369 -11.47 -2.54 -8.48
C VAL A 369 -12.69 -2.16 -9.34
N SER A 370 -13.86 -2.24 -8.74
CA SER A 370 -15.11 -1.77 -9.34
C SER A 370 -15.55 -0.48 -8.67
N GLY A 371 -16.13 0.42 -9.45
CA GLY A 371 -16.57 1.70 -8.92
C GLY A 371 -17.28 2.60 -9.92
N ARG A 372 -17.70 3.74 -9.42
CA ARG A 372 -18.46 4.74 -10.17
C ARG A 372 -17.51 5.76 -10.79
N ALA A 373 -17.57 5.92 -12.11
CA ALA A 373 -16.87 7.01 -12.79
C ALA A 373 -17.70 8.29 -12.70
N VAL A 374 -17.06 9.40 -12.33
CA VAL A 374 -17.67 10.74 -12.38
C VAL A 374 -17.33 11.35 -13.73
N SER A 375 -18.36 11.73 -14.48
CA SER A 375 -18.17 12.31 -15.80
C SER A 375 -17.68 13.75 -15.74
N ASP A 376 -16.89 14.09 -16.76
CA ASP A 376 -16.46 15.45 -17.07
C ASP A 376 -17.50 16.13 -17.98
N ASP A 377 -18.68 16.46 -17.43
CA ASP A 377 -19.79 17.00 -18.24
C ASP A 377 -19.53 18.45 -18.69
N ASP A 378 -18.75 19.22 -17.93
CA ASP A 378 -18.38 20.61 -18.27
C ASP A 378 -17.14 20.72 -19.17
N GLY A 379 -16.45 19.60 -19.42
CA GLY A 379 -15.26 19.51 -20.27
C GLY A 379 -13.98 20.09 -19.65
N THR A 380 -14.02 20.53 -18.39
CA THR A 380 -12.87 21.17 -17.73
C THR A 380 -11.68 20.23 -17.62
N PHE A 381 -11.93 18.97 -17.23
CA PHE A 381 -10.88 17.97 -17.16
C PHE A 381 -10.37 17.59 -18.56
N THR A 382 -11.26 17.50 -19.55
CA THR A 382 -10.89 17.23 -20.94
C THR A 382 -9.93 18.29 -21.48
N GLN A 383 -10.22 19.56 -21.22
CA GLN A 383 -9.36 20.67 -21.62
C GLN A 383 -8.00 20.58 -20.93
N TRP A 384 -8.00 20.46 -19.60
CA TRP A 384 -6.78 20.28 -18.82
C TRP A 384 -5.94 19.10 -19.30
N HIS A 385 -6.56 17.94 -19.61
CA HIS A 385 -5.85 16.74 -20.05
C HIS A 385 -5.23 16.89 -21.44
N ARG A 386 -5.85 17.69 -22.32
CA ARG A 386 -5.27 18.04 -23.63
C ARG A 386 -4.05 18.94 -23.46
N ASP A 387 -4.14 19.96 -22.61
CA ASP A 387 -3.05 20.89 -22.35
C ASP A 387 -1.87 20.19 -21.67
N PHE A 388 -2.16 19.31 -20.72
CA PHE A 388 -1.17 18.42 -20.09
C PHE A 388 -0.41 17.59 -21.14
N LYS A 389 -1.12 16.95 -22.08
CA LYS A 389 -0.48 16.16 -23.16
C LYS A 389 0.35 17.02 -24.09
N ALA A 390 -0.13 18.20 -24.45
CA ALA A 390 0.58 19.12 -25.32
C ALA A 390 1.91 19.55 -24.69
N ARG A 391 1.93 19.87 -23.39
CA ARG A 391 3.16 20.18 -22.63
C ARG A 391 4.15 19.02 -22.57
N GLN A 392 3.65 17.78 -22.62
CA GLN A 392 4.45 16.55 -22.69
C GLN A 392 4.88 16.20 -24.13
N GLY A 393 4.67 17.09 -25.11
CA GLY A 393 4.99 16.86 -26.52
C GLY A 393 4.12 15.78 -27.19
N LYS A 394 2.95 15.45 -26.63
CA LYS A 394 2.05 14.42 -27.18
C LYS A 394 0.93 15.06 -27.99
N THR A 395 0.89 14.78 -29.29
CA THR A 395 -0.19 15.23 -30.18
C THR A 395 -1.42 14.32 -30.06
N PRO A 396 -2.64 14.86 -29.88
CA PRO A 396 -3.87 14.08 -29.92
C PRO A 396 -4.04 13.40 -31.29
N ARG A 397 -4.13 12.07 -31.33
CA ARG A 397 -4.53 11.36 -32.56
C ARG A 397 -6.04 11.43 -32.73
N SER A 398 -6.50 11.59 -33.98
CA SER A 398 -7.92 11.55 -34.32
C SER A 398 -8.51 10.17 -33.99
N SER A 399 -9.73 10.17 -33.46
CA SER A 399 -10.46 8.93 -33.22
C SER A 399 -10.89 8.32 -34.56
N ASN A 400 -10.68 7.01 -34.74
CA ASN A 400 -11.18 6.29 -35.91
C ASN A 400 -12.73 6.38 -36.04
N SER A 401 -13.45 6.66 -34.96
CA SER A 401 -14.93 6.77 -34.95
C SER A 401 -15.44 8.21 -35.00
N GLY A 402 -14.57 9.23 -35.05
CA GLY A 402 -14.93 10.65 -34.97
C GLY A 402 -15.50 11.11 -33.61
N LYS A 403 -15.87 10.19 -32.72
CA LYS A 403 -16.38 10.48 -31.37
C LYS A 403 -15.28 10.30 -30.34
N SER A 404 -15.08 11.31 -29.48
CA SER A 404 -14.23 11.19 -28.29
C SER A 404 -14.96 10.39 -27.23
N ARG A 405 -14.24 9.50 -26.53
CA ARG A 405 -14.78 8.80 -25.35
C ARG A 405 -15.11 9.82 -24.26
N ARG A 406 -16.20 9.56 -23.52
CA ARG A 406 -16.55 10.29 -22.29
C ARG A 406 -15.38 10.21 -21.31
N ARG A 407 -14.98 11.35 -20.74
CA ARG A 407 -13.85 11.43 -19.81
C ARG A 407 -14.33 11.26 -18.37
N LYS A 408 -13.46 10.68 -17.55
CA LYS A 408 -13.66 10.45 -16.12
C LYS A 408 -12.93 11.55 -15.36
N ALA A 409 -13.66 12.53 -14.82
CA ALA A 409 -13.08 13.58 -13.97
C ALA A 409 -12.68 13.05 -12.58
N ALA A 410 -13.36 11.99 -12.13
CA ALA A 410 -12.99 11.25 -10.93
C ALA A 410 -13.45 9.79 -11.03
N PHE A 411 -12.97 8.97 -10.11
CA PHE A 411 -13.42 7.60 -9.91
C PHE A 411 -13.66 7.34 -8.43
N GLU A 412 -14.82 6.79 -8.10
CA GLU A 412 -15.26 6.50 -6.73
C GLU A 412 -15.31 4.98 -6.58
N PRO A 413 -14.23 4.34 -6.12
CA PRO A 413 -14.16 2.90 -5.99
C PRO A 413 -15.10 2.42 -4.87
N SER A 414 -15.75 1.26 -5.07
CA SER A 414 -16.74 0.69 -4.14
C SER A 414 -16.28 -0.62 -3.51
N HIS A 415 -15.69 -1.51 -4.31
CA HIS A 415 -15.08 -2.75 -3.83
C HIS A 415 -13.98 -3.25 -4.77
N ILE A 416 -13.17 -4.18 -4.26
CA ILE A 416 -12.31 -5.04 -5.06
C ILE A 416 -12.92 -6.43 -5.10
N ASP A 417 -13.24 -6.91 -6.30
CA ASP A 417 -13.57 -8.30 -6.54
C ASP A 417 -12.29 -9.09 -6.86
N VAL A 418 -12.18 -10.27 -6.29
CA VAL A 418 -11.07 -11.20 -6.50
C VAL A 418 -11.57 -12.32 -7.40
N PHE A 419 -11.00 -12.41 -8.60
CA PHE A 419 -11.28 -13.52 -9.53
C PHE A 419 -10.05 -14.39 -9.72
N PHE A 420 -10.24 -15.69 -9.92
CA PHE A 420 -9.14 -16.61 -10.21
C PHE A 420 -9.57 -17.68 -11.22
N VAL A 421 -8.72 -17.92 -12.21
CA VAL A 421 -8.87 -18.99 -13.20
C VAL A 421 -7.71 -19.97 -12.98
N PRO A 422 -7.96 -21.16 -12.40
CA PRO A 422 -6.90 -22.05 -11.94
C PRO A 422 -6.14 -22.76 -13.05
N ASP A 423 -6.82 -23.13 -14.12
CA ASP A 423 -6.25 -23.96 -15.19
C ASP A 423 -7.01 -23.78 -16.52
N VAL A 424 -6.53 -24.47 -17.55
CA VAL A 424 -7.06 -24.38 -18.91
C VAL A 424 -8.49 -24.93 -19.00
N GLU A 425 -8.83 -25.98 -18.24
CA GLU A 425 -10.19 -26.53 -18.22
C GLU A 425 -11.17 -25.50 -17.67
N SER A 426 -10.82 -24.87 -16.54
CA SER A 426 -11.60 -23.81 -15.92
C SER A 426 -11.71 -22.57 -16.82
N LEU A 427 -10.67 -22.25 -17.60
CA LEU A 427 -10.72 -21.18 -18.60
C LEU A 427 -11.72 -21.49 -19.72
N LEU A 428 -11.72 -22.71 -20.24
CA LEU A 428 -12.66 -23.14 -21.28
C LEU A 428 -14.10 -23.13 -20.75
N GLU A 429 -14.32 -23.65 -19.54
CA GLU A 429 -15.62 -23.65 -18.88
C GLU A 429 -16.13 -22.21 -18.65
N ALA A 430 -15.27 -21.30 -18.19
CA ALA A 430 -15.63 -19.89 -18.03
C ALA A 430 -16.07 -19.26 -19.36
N ARG A 431 -15.47 -19.68 -20.49
CA ARG A 431 -15.86 -19.23 -21.82
C ARG A 431 -17.21 -19.78 -22.26
N GLU A 432 -17.44 -21.08 -22.05
CA GLU A 432 -18.71 -21.73 -22.38
C GLU A 432 -19.89 -21.11 -21.60
N ARG A 433 -19.68 -20.81 -20.31
CA ARG A 433 -20.69 -20.12 -19.48
C ARG A 433 -20.82 -18.62 -19.79
N GLY A 434 -19.95 -18.10 -20.66
CA GLY A 434 -19.90 -16.69 -21.06
C GLY A 434 -19.50 -15.74 -19.93
N VAL A 435 -18.79 -16.26 -18.93
CA VAL A 435 -18.10 -15.48 -17.88
C VAL A 435 -16.89 -14.78 -18.52
N LEU A 436 -16.13 -15.49 -19.34
CA LEU A 436 -15.08 -14.94 -20.19
C LEU A 436 -15.51 -14.95 -21.65
N LYS A 437 -15.15 -13.91 -22.41
CA LYS A 437 -15.45 -13.81 -23.85
C LYS A 437 -14.25 -13.26 -24.59
N GLU A 438 -14.06 -13.70 -25.83
CA GLU A 438 -13.08 -13.06 -26.71
C GLU A 438 -13.56 -11.66 -27.12
N TYR A 439 -12.69 -10.67 -26.93
CA TYR A 439 -12.92 -9.26 -27.23
C TYR A 439 -12.02 -8.83 -28.38
N SER A 440 -12.64 -8.51 -29.51
CA SER A 440 -11.96 -7.98 -30.69
C SER A 440 -11.72 -6.47 -30.55
N GLN A 441 -10.46 -6.07 -30.35
CA GLN A 441 -10.08 -4.66 -30.08
C GLN A 441 -10.09 -3.74 -31.32
N GLY A 442 -10.47 -4.26 -32.49
CA GLY A 442 -10.38 -3.55 -33.76
C GLY A 442 -8.93 -3.30 -34.21
N ARG A 443 -8.72 -2.20 -34.94
CA ARG A 443 -7.42 -1.83 -35.52
C ARG A 443 -6.72 -0.73 -34.71
N GLN A 444 -5.39 -0.64 -34.85
CA GLN A 444 -4.62 0.48 -34.32
C GLN A 444 -5.08 1.82 -34.93
N PRO A 445 -4.84 2.97 -34.26
CA PRO A 445 -5.08 4.28 -34.83
C PRO A 445 -4.14 4.48 -36.02
N ARG A 446 -4.58 5.24 -37.02
CA ARG A 446 -3.81 5.50 -38.25
C ARG A 446 -2.44 6.11 -37.92
N GLY A 447 -1.40 5.66 -38.64
CA GLY A 447 -0.03 6.15 -38.47
C GLY A 447 0.26 7.40 -39.30
N SER A 448 -0.38 7.51 -40.46
CA SER A 448 -0.39 8.66 -41.37
C SER A 448 -1.78 8.82 -41.98
N ASP A 449 -2.08 10.01 -42.52
CA ASP A 449 -3.34 10.26 -43.19
C ASP A 449 -3.50 9.33 -44.41
N GLY A 450 -4.69 8.80 -44.63
CA GLY A 450 -4.96 7.77 -45.67
C GLY A 450 -4.55 6.31 -45.37
N SER A 451 -3.84 6.02 -44.27
CA SER A 451 -3.44 4.64 -43.92
C SER A 451 -4.49 3.88 -43.08
N VAL A 452 -4.51 2.54 -43.17
CA VAL A 452 -5.29 1.67 -42.28
C VAL A 452 -4.37 1.06 -41.23
N GLY A 453 -4.68 1.22 -39.94
CA GLY A 453 -3.90 0.63 -38.86
C GLY A 453 -3.96 -0.91 -38.86
N ALA A 454 -2.89 -1.54 -38.35
CA ALA A 454 -2.82 -2.99 -38.21
C ALA A 454 -3.92 -3.54 -37.27
N PRO A 455 -4.43 -4.76 -37.50
CA PRO A 455 -5.30 -5.45 -36.55
C PRO A 455 -4.62 -5.60 -35.20
N ARG A 456 -5.36 -5.40 -34.11
CA ARG A 456 -4.87 -5.67 -32.76
C ARG A 456 -5.13 -7.13 -32.39
N PRO A 457 -4.20 -7.78 -31.67
CA PRO A 457 -4.46 -9.08 -31.05
C PRO A 457 -5.74 -9.05 -30.22
N PRO A 458 -6.51 -10.16 -30.18
CA PRO A 458 -7.71 -10.25 -29.36
C PRO A 458 -7.35 -10.24 -27.87
N LYS A 459 -8.29 -9.77 -27.05
CA LYS A 459 -8.22 -9.85 -25.59
C LYS A 459 -9.32 -10.76 -25.06
N TYR A 460 -9.26 -11.11 -23.79
CA TYR A 460 -10.46 -11.54 -23.08
C TYR A 460 -11.21 -10.35 -22.48
N SER A 461 -12.50 -10.52 -22.27
CA SER A 461 -13.32 -9.69 -21.38
C SER A 461 -14.03 -10.56 -20.36
N LEU A 462 -14.08 -10.11 -19.11
CA LEU A 462 -14.80 -10.74 -18.00
C LEU A 462 -16.16 -10.07 -17.81
N ASN A 463 -17.22 -10.85 -17.79
CA ASN A 463 -18.54 -10.38 -17.37
C ASN A 463 -18.66 -10.46 -15.85
N THR A 464 -18.49 -9.34 -15.15
CA THR A 464 -18.41 -9.30 -13.69
C THR A 464 -19.71 -9.78 -13.04
N ALA A 465 -20.86 -9.46 -13.63
CA ALA A 465 -22.17 -9.89 -13.13
C ALA A 465 -22.36 -11.41 -13.22
N LYS A 466 -21.90 -12.06 -14.30
CA LYS A 466 -21.95 -13.52 -14.43
C LYS A 466 -20.90 -14.24 -13.60
N ALA A 467 -19.75 -13.60 -13.37
CA ALA A 467 -18.68 -14.16 -12.56
C ALA A 467 -19.04 -14.18 -11.06
N GLN A 468 -19.77 -13.17 -10.59
CA GLN A 468 -20.16 -13.05 -9.18
C GLN A 468 -20.91 -14.30 -8.68
N GLY A 469 -20.49 -14.80 -7.52
CA GLY A 469 -21.08 -15.97 -6.88
C GLY A 469 -20.75 -17.32 -7.53
N THR A 470 -19.89 -17.33 -8.56
CA THR A 470 -19.40 -18.57 -9.20
C THR A 470 -18.07 -19.02 -8.60
N GLN A 471 -17.61 -20.20 -9.00
CA GLN A 471 -16.30 -20.74 -8.62
C GLN A 471 -15.11 -19.88 -9.04
N TRP A 472 -15.27 -18.91 -9.97
CA TRP A 472 -14.19 -18.01 -10.35
C TRP A 472 -14.11 -16.76 -9.47
N HIS A 473 -15.13 -16.48 -8.67
CA HIS A 473 -15.19 -15.33 -7.79
C HIS A 473 -14.85 -15.75 -6.36
N MET A 474 -13.64 -15.41 -5.93
CA MET A 474 -13.06 -15.87 -4.67
C MET A 474 -13.51 -15.04 -3.48
N ALA A 475 -13.55 -13.72 -3.64
CA ALA A 475 -13.82 -12.79 -2.55
C ALA A 475 -14.25 -11.42 -3.07
N ARG A 476 -14.98 -10.69 -2.22
CA ARG A 476 -15.29 -9.28 -2.39
C ARG A 476 -14.88 -8.48 -1.17
N VAL A 477 -14.24 -7.34 -1.42
CA VAL A 477 -13.61 -6.49 -0.42
C VAL A 477 -14.12 -5.06 -0.59
N GLU A 478 -15.08 -4.65 0.24
CA GLU A 478 -15.64 -3.28 0.25
C GLU A 478 -14.73 -2.27 0.97
N TRP A 479 -14.84 -0.98 0.60
CA TRP A 479 -14.14 0.17 1.24
C TRP A 479 -14.84 0.74 2.48
#